data_AF-A0A2E5VBT4-F1
#
_entry.id   AF-A0A2E5VBT4-F1
#
_cell.length_a   1.000
_cell.length_b   1.000
_cell.length_c   1.000
_cell.angle_alpha   90.00
_cell.angle_beta   90.00
_cell.angle_gamma   90.00
#
_symmetry.space_group_name_H-M   'P 1'
#
loop_
_entity.id
_entity.type
_entity.pdbx_description
1 polymer ?
#
loop_
_entity_poly.entity_id
_entity_poly.type
_entity_poly.pdbx_seq_one_letter_code
_entity_poly.pdbx_strand_id
1 'polypeptide(L)'
;MDVFVMMGTYESDPFASVHLTEKYALIAAIQDVMDFLGINDTEDFESRYCSEPADGLVVDHDAMKEMEAPQLRPIFLAWTQMDGVWDNCQGYSVTVMKTKVTA
;
A
#
# COMPACT_ATOMS: atom_id res chain seq x y z
N MET A 1 -9.89 -20.93 -7.81
CA MET A 1 -10.18 -20.04 -6.66
C MET A 1 -9.66 -18.65 -7.00
N ASP A 2 -10.47 -17.60 -6.79
CA ASP A 2 -9.98 -16.22 -6.95
C ASP A 2 -9.09 -15.86 -5.75
N VAL A 3 -7.91 -15.32 -6.01
CA VAL A 3 -6.99 -14.81 -4.99
C VAL A 3 -6.44 -13.44 -5.42
N PHE A 4 -5.95 -12.69 -4.45
CA PHE A 4 -5.34 -11.38 -4.67
C PHE A 4 -3.87 -11.46 -4.34
N VAL A 5 -3.03 -10.99 -5.25
CA VAL A 5 -1.58 -11.01 -5.09
C VAL A 5 -1.12 -9.58 -4.95
N MET A 6 -0.50 -9.28 -3.82
CA MET A 6 0.36 -8.11 -3.68
C MET A 6 1.74 -8.54 -4.16
N MET A 7 2.32 -7.81 -5.10
CA MET A 7 3.67 -8.06 -5.58
C MET A 7 4.41 -6.73 -5.73
N GLY A 8 5.71 -6.77 -5.52
CA GLY A 8 6.53 -5.58 -5.61
C GLY A 8 7.99 -5.91 -5.84
N THR A 9 8.79 -4.85 -5.89
CA THR A 9 10.24 -4.90 -6.01
C THR A 9 10.84 -3.93 -5.01
N TYR A 10 12.00 -4.27 -4.44
CA TYR A 10 12.84 -3.34 -3.69
C TYR A 10 14.30 -3.69 -3.99
N GLU A 11 15.10 -2.71 -4.42
CA GLU A 11 16.50 -2.93 -4.84
C GLU A 11 16.66 -4.06 -5.90
N SER A 12 15.70 -4.18 -6.81
CA SER A 12 15.59 -5.24 -7.82
C SER A 12 15.27 -6.65 -7.30
N ASP A 13 15.02 -6.81 -6.00
CA ASP A 13 14.57 -8.08 -5.41
C ASP A 13 13.03 -8.14 -5.45
N PRO A 14 12.43 -9.11 -6.16
CA PRO A 14 10.98 -9.24 -6.22
C PRO A 14 10.43 -9.91 -4.96
N PHE A 15 9.30 -9.39 -4.46
CA PHE A 15 8.54 -10.00 -3.38
C PHE A 15 7.07 -10.14 -3.76
N ALA A 16 6.38 -11.09 -3.13
CA ALA A 16 4.95 -11.28 -3.31
C ALA A 16 4.29 -11.90 -2.08
N SER A 17 3.03 -11.55 -1.85
CA SER A 17 2.16 -12.17 -0.86
C SER A 17 0.78 -12.46 -1.47
N VAL A 18 0.14 -13.54 -1.00
CA VAL A 18 -1.16 -14.00 -1.50
C VAL A 18 -2.21 -13.81 -0.42
N HIS A 19 -3.32 -13.18 -0.80
CA HIS A 19 -4.43 -12.81 0.06
C HIS A 19 -5.74 -13.41 -0.47
N LEU A 20 -6.62 -13.79 0.44
CA LEU A 20 -7.93 -14.36 0.09
C LEU A 20 -8.96 -13.29 -0.30
N THR A 21 -8.74 -12.03 0.10
CA THR A 21 -9.64 -10.92 -0.20
C THR A 21 -8.86 -9.72 -0.74
N GLU A 22 -9.52 -8.91 -1.57
CA GLU A 22 -8.94 -7.68 -2.11
C GLU A 22 -8.62 -6.69 -0.99
N LYS A 23 -9.50 -6.61 0.03
CA LYS A 23 -9.36 -5.77 1.20
C LYS A 23 -8.00 -5.97 1.88
N TYR A 24 -7.66 -7.19 2.24
CA TYR A 24 -6.40 -7.45 2.94
C TYR A 24 -5.17 -7.32 2.03
N ALA A 25 -5.31 -7.59 0.74
CA ALA A 25 -4.24 -7.30 -0.22
C ALA A 25 -3.94 -5.80 -0.33
N LEU A 26 -4.99 -4.95 -0.34
CA LEU A 26 -4.84 -3.50 -0.38
C LEU A 26 -4.28 -2.95 0.93
N ILE A 27 -4.75 -3.42 2.09
CA ILE A 27 -4.20 -3.01 3.40
C ILE A 27 -2.70 -3.36 3.48
N ALA A 28 -2.33 -4.58 3.10
CA ALA A 28 -0.93 -5.00 3.08
C ALA A 28 -0.08 -4.12 2.13
N ALA A 29 -0.61 -3.80 0.95
CA ALA A 29 0.10 -2.95 -0.01
C ALA A 29 0.23 -1.49 0.47
N ILE A 30 -0.80 -0.94 1.13
CA ILE A 30 -0.73 0.40 1.73
C ILE A 30 0.31 0.42 2.84
N GLN A 31 0.28 -0.57 3.74
CA GLN A 31 1.23 -0.67 4.84
C GLN A 31 2.68 -0.77 4.33
N ASP A 32 2.91 -1.55 3.27
CA ASP A 32 4.24 -1.70 2.68
C ASP A 32 4.79 -0.37 2.12
N VAL A 33 3.92 0.45 1.49
CA VAL A 33 4.31 1.80 1.04
C VAL A 33 4.61 2.71 2.23
N MET A 34 3.79 2.64 3.28
CA MET A 34 3.98 3.42 4.49
C MET A 34 5.30 3.05 5.19
N ASP A 35 5.57 1.76 5.36
CA ASP A 35 6.81 1.23 5.94
C ASP A 35 8.03 1.65 5.11
N PHE A 36 7.92 1.60 3.78
CA PHE A 36 8.96 2.06 2.86
C PHE A 36 9.27 3.56 3.03
N LEU A 37 8.24 4.38 3.23
CA LEU A 37 8.38 5.81 3.48
C LEU A 37 8.81 6.14 4.93
N GLY A 38 8.80 5.16 5.82
CA GLY A 38 9.08 5.30 7.24
C GLY A 38 7.94 5.98 8.01
N ILE A 39 6.69 5.69 7.66
CA ILE A 39 5.49 6.31 8.25
C ILE A 39 4.68 5.27 9.00
N ASN A 40 4.68 5.32 10.33
CA ASN A 40 3.88 4.40 11.15
C ASN A 40 2.60 5.05 11.68
N ASP A 41 2.60 6.37 11.80
CA ASP A 41 1.49 7.15 12.31
C ASP A 41 1.47 8.56 11.70
N THR A 42 0.52 9.38 12.14
CA THR A 42 0.36 10.76 11.67
C THR A 42 1.57 11.64 12.04
N GLU A 43 2.24 11.38 13.17
CA GLU A 43 3.42 12.16 13.59
C GLU A 43 4.58 11.93 12.63
N ASP A 44 4.83 10.67 12.23
CA ASP A 44 5.82 10.34 11.22
C ASP A 44 5.49 11.00 9.87
N PHE A 45 4.21 11.02 9.49
CA PHE A 45 3.76 11.67 8.25
C PHE A 45 4.05 13.16 8.27
N GLU A 46 3.63 13.85 9.34
CA GLU A 46 3.83 15.30 9.51
C GLU A 46 5.31 15.66 9.56
N SER A 47 6.12 14.84 10.22
CA SER A 47 7.58 14.99 10.29
C SER A 47 8.23 14.90 8.90
N ARG A 48 7.77 13.97 8.05
CA ARG A 48 8.32 13.77 6.71
C ARG A 48 7.87 14.83 5.70
N TYR A 49 6.59 15.17 5.68
CA TYR A 49 6.00 16.02 4.64
C TYR A 49 5.75 17.46 5.08
N CYS A 50 5.95 17.78 6.37
CA CYS A 50 5.62 19.08 6.95
C CYS A 50 4.15 19.50 6.69
N SER A 51 3.25 18.53 6.63
CA SER A 51 1.82 18.72 6.37
C SER A 51 0.99 17.61 7.00
N GLU A 52 -0.30 17.87 7.23
CA GLU A 52 -1.25 16.81 7.58
C GLU A 52 -1.55 15.91 6.36
N PRO A 53 -1.94 14.64 6.57
CA PRO A 53 -2.41 13.77 5.50
C PRO A 53 -3.59 14.40 4.76
N ALA A 54 -3.50 14.47 3.43
CA ALA A 54 -4.60 14.98 2.61
C ALA A 54 -5.85 14.10 2.72
N ASP A 55 -7.03 14.66 2.42
CA ASP A 55 -8.28 13.92 2.30
C ASP A 55 -8.11 12.74 1.33
N GLY A 56 -8.15 11.51 1.86
CA GLY A 56 -7.94 10.28 1.10
C GLY A 56 -6.62 9.56 1.35
N LEU A 57 -5.70 10.11 2.14
CA LEU A 57 -4.55 9.41 2.71
C LEU A 57 -4.89 8.97 4.13
N VAL A 58 -5.26 7.70 4.28
CA VAL A 58 -5.50 7.10 5.60
C VAL A 58 -4.19 6.51 6.10
N VAL A 59 -3.76 6.96 7.28
CA VAL A 59 -2.56 6.48 7.98
C VAL A 59 -2.94 5.46 9.07
N ASP A 60 -4.14 5.57 9.66
CA ASP A 60 -4.58 4.66 10.71
C ASP A 60 -4.94 3.27 10.15
N HIS A 61 -4.17 2.27 10.56
CA HIS A 61 -4.36 0.88 10.16
C HIS A 61 -5.65 0.26 10.69
N ASP A 62 -6.12 0.65 11.87
CA ASP A 62 -7.40 0.15 12.39
C ASP A 62 -8.58 0.78 11.64
N ALA A 63 -8.47 2.04 11.23
CA ALA A 63 -9.45 2.65 10.34
C ALA A 63 -9.54 1.92 8.98
N MET A 64 -8.40 1.50 8.41
CA MET A 64 -8.38 0.72 7.17
C MET A 64 -9.07 -0.65 7.29
N LYS A 65 -9.01 -1.30 8.47
CA LYS A 65 -9.71 -2.57 8.72
C LYS A 65 -11.22 -2.44 8.72
N GLU A 66 -11.76 -1.27 9.01
CA GLU A 66 -13.21 -1.01 8.99
C GLU A 66 -13.73 -0.66 7.58
N MET A 67 -12.84 -0.41 6.61
CA MET A 67 -13.20 -0.06 5.23
C MET A 67 -13.43 -1.28 4.33
N GLU A 68 -14.20 -1.08 3.26
CA GLU A 68 -14.36 -2.06 2.19
C GLU A 68 -13.36 -1.84 1.04
N ALA A 69 -13.08 -2.89 0.26
CA ALA A 69 -12.07 -2.84 -0.81
C ALA A 69 -12.24 -1.67 -1.82
N PRO A 70 -13.46 -1.28 -2.24
CA PRO A 70 -13.65 -0.11 -3.11
C PRO A 70 -13.22 1.22 -2.50
N GLN A 71 -13.23 1.34 -1.17
CA GLN A 71 -12.77 2.53 -0.43
C GLN A 71 -11.26 2.52 -0.26
N LEU A 72 -10.66 1.34 -0.09
CA LEU A 72 -9.21 1.17 0.06
C LEU A 72 -8.44 1.36 -1.26
N ARG A 73 -9.06 1.05 -2.40
CA ARG A 73 -8.41 1.18 -3.71
C ARG A 73 -7.92 2.61 -4.02
N PRO A 74 -8.72 3.68 -3.87
CA PRO A 74 -8.23 5.04 -4.08
C PRO A 74 -7.17 5.44 -3.05
N ILE A 75 -7.25 4.95 -1.80
CA ILE A 75 -6.24 5.21 -0.76
C ILE A 75 -4.90 4.58 -1.15
N PHE A 76 -4.91 3.32 -1.59
CA PHE A 76 -3.73 2.64 -2.13
C PHE A 76 -3.12 3.43 -3.29
N LEU A 77 -3.94 3.87 -4.25
CA LEU A 77 -3.44 4.67 -5.37
C LEU A 77 -2.83 5.98 -4.88
N ALA A 78 -3.46 6.69 -3.94
CA ALA A 78 -2.92 7.92 -3.36
C ALA A 78 -1.54 7.69 -2.73
N TRP A 79 -1.39 6.63 -1.93
CA TRP A 79 -0.11 6.24 -1.35
C TRP A 79 0.97 5.97 -2.40
N THR A 80 0.64 5.22 -3.46
CA THR A 80 1.63 4.94 -4.54
C THR A 80 2.04 6.18 -5.36
N GLN A 81 1.27 7.27 -5.29
CA GLN A 81 1.58 8.54 -5.95
C GLN A 81 2.31 9.53 -5.05
N MET A 82 2.58 9.17 -3.78
CA MET A 82 3.30 10.04 -2.86
C MET A 82 4.73 10.30 -3.33
N ASP A 83 5.22 11.49 -2.99
CA ASP A 83 6.59 11.89 -3.28
C ASP A 83 7.61 10.94 -2.64
N GLY A 84 8.60 10.54 -3.42
CA GLY A 84 9.57 9.53 -3.02
C GLY A 84 9.07 8.07 -3.10
N VAL A 85 7.88 7.77 -3.63
CA VAL A 85 7.45 6.39 -3.93
C VAL A 85 7.74 6.00 -5.38
N TRP A 86 7.49 6.87 -6.36
CA TRP A 86 7.76 6.55 -7.77
C TRP A 86 9.17 6.91 -8.23
N ASP A 87 9.75 8.00 -7.71
CA ASP A 87 11.10 8.48 -8.09
C ASP A 87 12.19 8.08 -7.09
N ASN A 88 11.95 7.01 -6.33
CA ASN A 88 12.71 6.67 -5.13
C ASN A 88 14.20 6.29 -5.32
N CYS A 89 14.70 6.18 -6.56
CA CYS A 89 16.06 5.70 -6.90
C CYS A 89 16.48 4.33 -6.33
N GLN A 90 15.60 3.66 -5.59
CA GLN A 90 15.78 2.36 -4.92
C GLN A 90 15.07 1.22 -5.68
N GLY A 91 14.33 1.53 -6.74
CA GLY A 91 13.55 0.55 -7.50
C GLY A 91 12.37 -0.02 -6.72
N TYR A 92 11.90 0.71 -5.70
CA TYR A 92 10.70 0.31 -4.96
C TYR A 92 9.46 0.44 -5.84
N SER A 93 8.63 -0.59 -5.88
CA SER A 93 7.31 -0.55 -6.51
C SER A 93 6.41 -1.63 -5.91
N VAL A 94 5.10 -1.38 -5.87
CA VAL A 94 4.12 -2.37 -5.40
C VAL A 94 2.85 -2.30 -6.22
N THR A 95 2.20 -3.44 -6.43
CA THR A 95 0.92 -3.56 -7.13
C THR A 95 0.07 -4.68 -6.54
N VAL A 96 -1.25 -4.56 -6.71
CA VAL A 96 -2.24 -5.56 -6.29
C VAL A 96 -3.01 -6.04 -7.52
N MET A 97 -2.96 -7.35 -7.78
CA MET A 97 -3.65 -7.98 -8.90
C MET A 97 -4.56 -9.12 -8.46
N LYS A 98 -5.70 -9.26 -9.14
CA LYS A 98 -6.58 -10.42 -9.00
C LYS A 98 -6.11 -11.54 -9.92
N THR A 99 -5.97 -12.75 -9.39
CA THR A 99 -5.60 -13.94 -10.16
C THR A 99 -6.46 -15.15 -9.79
N LYS A 100 -6.35 -16.22 -10.56
CA LYS A 100 -7.05 -17.48 -10.35
C LYS A 100 -6.04 -18.59 -10.12
N VAL A 101 -6.22 -19.33 -9.04
CA VAL A 101 -5.54 -20.60 -8.83
C VAL A 101 -6.30 -21.68 -9.61
N THR A 102 -5.65 -22.24 -10.63
CA THR A 102 -6.09 -23.43 -11.38
C THR A 102 -5.30 -24.63 -10.89
N ALA A 103 -5.99 -25.72 -10.56
CA ALA A 103 -5.39 -27.00 -10.20
C ALA A 103 -4.93 -27.78 -11.45
#